data_AF-A0A9D6NNF0-F1
#
_entry.id   AF-A0A9D6NNF0-F1
#
_cell.length_a   1.000
_cell.length_b   1.000
_cell.length_c   1.000
_cell.angle_alpha   90.00
_cell.angle_beta   90.00
_cell.angle_gamma   90.00
#
_symmetry.space_group_name_H-M   'P 1'
#
loop_
_entity.id
_entity.type
_entity.pdbx_description
1 polymer ?
#
loop_
_entity_poly.entity_id
_entity_poly.type
_entity_poly.pdbx_seq_one_letter_code
_entity_poly.pdbx_strand_id
1 'polypeptide(L)'
;MTKEELLIELERRLGPLDQKTRGVVSVTVDLIQQSQSSPTASVPEPQFQGENPPYPVAAQLSLEDRARVLNELEERNRDWLRQRCQQLGAGWLLVIDGDVMLHGPTLDNYPTDEELLNLYQRTGKLPLLFVDDRLLAIEETATWSFHIKRGMIWLQDWIQSPIRTKISTSVSPTGA
;
A
#
# COMPACT_ATOMS: atom_id res chain seq x y z
N MET A 1 -30.14 -6.07 24.56
CA MET A 1 -30.27 -7.38 25.23
C MET A 1 -29.40 -7.34 26.46
N THR A 2 -29.98 -7.55 27.64
CA THR A 2 -29.29 -7.44 28.93
C THR A 2 -28.61 -8.75 29.33
N LYS A 3 -27.67 -8.68 30.28
CA LYS A 3 -26.95 -9.85 30.79
C LYS A 3 -27.90 -10.88 31.42
N GLU A 4 -28.91 -10.40 32.12
CA GLU A 4 -29.94 -11.20 32.76
C GLU A 4 -30.82 -11.91 31.71
N GLU A 5 -31.18 -11.22 30.62
CA GLU A 5 -31.91 -11.83 29.50
C GLU A 5 -31.12 -12.96 28.83
N LEU A 6 -29.81 -12.79 28.65
CA LEU A 6 -28.92 -13.81 28.09
C LEU A 6 -28.83 -15.06 28.98
N LEU A 7 -28.73 -14.88 30.30
CA LEU A 7 -28.69 -15.98 31.26
C LEU A 7 -30.02 -16.75 31.29
N ILE A 8 -31.15 -16.05 31.24
CA ILE A 8 -32.48 -16.67 31.21
C ILE A 8 -32.68 -17.47 29.91
N GLU A 9 -32.26 -16.94 28.76
CA GLU A 9 -32.37 -17.64 27.48
C GLU A 9 -31.44 -18.86 27.41
N LEU A 10 -30.26 -18.80 28.03
CA LEU A 10 -29.36 -19.96 28.15
C LEU A 10 -29.95 -21.05 29.04
N GLU A 11 -30.51 -20.71 30.19
CA GLU A 11 -31.20 -21.65 31.07
C GLU A 11 -32.42 -22.30 30.38
N ARG A 12 -33.12 -21.53 29.54
CA ARG A 12 -34.24 -22.04 28.72
C ARG A 12 -33.80 -23.09 27.69
N ARG A 13 -32.60 -22.95 27.11
CA ARG A 13 -32.10 -23.84 26.04
C ARG A 13 -31.31 -25.05 26.55
N LEU A 14 -30.56 -24.87 27.64
CA LEU A 14 -29.61 -25.86 28.15
C LEU A 14 -30.05 -26.50 29.46
N GLY A 15 -31.16 -26.03 30.04
CA GLY A 15 -31.61 -26.43 31.37
C GLY A 15 -30.99 -25.59 32.49
N PRO A 16 -31.37 -25.84 33.75
CA PRO A 16 -30.90 -25.06 34.90
C PRO A 16 -29.39 -25.12 35.03
N LEU A 17 -28.74 -23.96 35.04
CA LEU A 17 -27.30 -23.83 35.23
C LEU A 17 -26.97 -23.89 36.72
N ASP A 18 -25.93 -24.64 37.08
CA ASP A 18 -25.41 -24.61 38.45
C ASP A 18 -24.73 -23.26 38.75
N GLN A 19 -24.58 -22.95 40.04
CA GLN A 19 -24.11 -21.65 40.51
C GLN A 19 -22.69 -21.30 40.01
N LYS A 20 -21.84 -22.31 39.79
CA LYS A 20 -20.48 -22.11 39.28
C LYS A 20 -20.52 -21.80 37.78
N THR A 21 -21.31 -22.53 37.01
CA THR A 21 -21.50 -22.30 35.58
C THR A 21 -22.15 -20.94 35.30
N ARG A 22 -23.14 -20.54 36.11
CA ARG A 22 -23.76 -19.20 36.02
C ARG A 22 -22.75 -18.08 36.27
N GLY A 23 -21.83 -18.27 37.22
CA GLY A 23 -20.72 -17.34 37.49
C GLY A 23 -19.76 -17.19 36.31
N VAL A 24 -19.37 -18.31 35.67
CA VAL A 24 -18.48 -18.29 34.50
C VAL A 24 -19.15 -17.58 33.32
N VAL A 25 -20.40 -17.94 33.00
CA VAL A 25 -21.15 -17.33 31.90
C VAL A 25 -21.34 -15.84 32.12
N SER A 26 -21.65 -15.42 33.35
CA SER A 26 -21.73 -14.02 33.74
C SER A 26 -20.45 -13.25 33.42
N VAL A 27 -19.29 -13.76 33.83
CA VAL A 27 -17.98 -13.12 33.58
C VAL A 27 -17.67 -13.09 32.08
N THR A 28 -17.98 -14.16 31.33
CA THR A 28 -17.80 -14.17 29.88
C THR A 28 -18.69 -13.15 29.18
N VAL A 29 -19.94 -12.99 29.60
CA VAL A 29 -20.86 -11.97 29.07
C VAL A 29 -20.35 -10.56 29.43
N ASP A 30 -19.87 -10.34 30.65
CA ASP A 30 -19.29 -9.06 31.05
C ASP A 30 -18.05 -8.72 30.20
N LEU A 31 -17.18 -9.70 29.93
CA LEU A 31 -16.00 -9.51 29.08
C LEU A 31 -16.38 -9.20 27.63
N ILE A 32 -17.37 -9.91 27.07
CA ILE A 32 -17.87 -9.66 25.71
C ILE A 32 -18.55 -8.29 25.63
N GLN A 33 -19.36 -7.93 26.63
CA GLN A 33 -20.00 -6.62 26.69
C GLN A 33 -19.00 -5.50 26.91
N GLN A 34 -17.94 -5.69 27.71
CA GLN A 34 -16.83 -4.73 27.83
C GLN A 34 -16.06 -4.59 26.51
N SER A 35 -15.89 -5.69 25.76
CA SER A 35 -15.29 -5.69 24.42
C SER A 35 -16.18 -4.99 23.39
N GLN A 36 -17.51 -5.02 23.57
CA GLN A 36 -18.51 -4.39 22.70
C GLN A 36 -18.91 -2.97 23.15
N SER A 37 -18.64 -2.60 24.41
CA SER A 37 -18.93 -1.29 25.02
C SER A 37 -17.73 -0.36 24.98
N SER A 38 -16.61 -0.78 24.38
CA SER A 38 -15.70 0.21 23.83
C SER A 38 -16.50 0.95 22.76
N PRO A 39 -16.69 2.28 22.86
CA PRO A 39 -17.16 3.02 21.69
C PRO A 39 -16.22 2.59 20.58
N THR A 40 -16.75 2.22 19.41
CA THR A 40 -15.96 1.85 18.24
C THR A 40 -14.81 2.84 18.19
N ALA A 41 -13.64 2.43 18.68
CA ALA A 41 -12.46 3.26 18.63
C ALA A 41 -12.20 3.16 17.15
N SER A 42 -12.70 4.15 16.41
CA SER A 42 -12.56 4.25 14.98
C SER A 42 -11.09 3.93 14.75
N VAL A 43 -10.82 2.74 14.21
CA VAL A 43 -9.45 2.35 13.89
C VAL A 43 -8.97 3.53 13.06
N PRO A 44 -7.98 4.30 13.55
CA PRO A 44 -7.63 5.55 12.89
C PRO A 44 -7.33 5.19 11.45
N GLU A 45 -8.02 5.83 10.52
CA GLU A 45 -7.82 5.55 9.10
C GLU A 45 -6.33 5.69 8.85
N PRO A 46 -5.66 4.66 8.31
CA PRO A 46 -4.23 4.74 8.04
C PRO A 46 -3.99 6.01 7.23
N GLN A 47 -2.88 6.68 7.52
CA GLN A 47 -2.46 7.88 6.80
C GLN A 47 -1.13 7.57 6.12
N PHE A 48 -0.93 8.18 4.96
CA PHE A 48 0.34 8.08 4.26
C PHE A 48 1.42 8.81 5.07
N GLN A 49 2.60 8.20 5.16
CA GLN A 49 3.72 8.64 5.97
C GLN A 49 5.01 8.69 5.14
N GLY A 50 5.65 9.86 5.14
CA GLY A 50 6.86 10.13 4.40
C GLY A 50 6.58 10.80 3.05
N GLU A 51 7.64 10.95 2.26
CA GLU A 51 7.59 11.63 0.97
C GLU A 51 8.30 10.81 -0.09
N ASN A 52 7.82 10.96 -1.32
CA ASN A 52 8.47 10.40 -2.48
C ASN A 52 9.77 11.16 -2.79
N PRO A 53 10.86 10.46 -3.19
CA PRO A 53 12.11 11.13 -3.46
C PRO A 53 11.98 12.06 -4.69
N PRO A 54 12.61 13.24 -4.66
CA PRO A 54 12.69 14.10 -5.84
C PRO A 54 13.32 13.35 -7.00
N TYR A 55 12.74 13.48 -8.18
CA TYR A 55 13.18 12.79 -9.38
C TYR A 55 14.67 13.03 -9.73
N PRO A 56 15.21 14.27 -9.66
CA PRO A 56 16.62 14.51 -9.93
C PRO A 56 17.57 13.81 -8.95
N VAL A 57 17.12 13.60 -7.70
CA VAL A 57 17.90 12.90 -6.67
C VAL A 57 17.83 11.40 -6.92
N ALA A 58 16.64 10.86 -7.15
CA ALA A 58 16.45 9.44 -7.43
C ALA A 58 17.14 8.98 -8.73
N ALA A 59 17.28 9.86 -9.72
CA ALA A 59 18.00 9.59 -10.97
C ALA A 59 19.52 9.45 -10.78
N GLN A 60 20.07 9.96 -9.68
CA GLN A 60 21.50 9.84 -9.34
C GLN A 60 21.80 8.60 -8.48
N LEU A 61 20.77 7.99 -7.89
CA LEU A 61 20.92 6.77 -7.10
C LEU A 61 21.17 5.56 -7.99
N SER A 62 21.84 4.56 -7.42
CA SER A 62 21.91 3.23 -8.02
C SER A 62 20.51 2.61 -8.11
N LEU A 63 20.35 1.59 -8.95
CA LEU A 63 19.08 0.87 -9.06
C LEU A 63 18.66 0.29 -7.71
N GLU A 64 19.62 -0.29 -6.97
CA GLU A 64 19.40 -0.91 -5.68
C GLU A 64 19.00 0.11 -4.61
N ASP A 65 19.69 1.24 -4.54
CA ASP A 65 19.38 2.29 -3.56
C ASP A 65 18.01 2.90 -3.80
N ARG A 66 17.64 3.13 -5.07
CA ARG A 66 16.31 3.62 -5.42
C ARG A 66 15.23 2.61 -5.07
N ALA A 67 15.45 1.33 -5.38
CA ALA A 67 14.51 0.26 -5.02
C ALA A 67 14.35 0.17 -3.50
N ARG A 68 15.45 0.26 -2.74
CA ARG A 68 15.42 0.28 -1.28
C ARG A 68 14.57 1.43 -0.74
N VAL A 69 14.79 2.66 -1.20
CA VAL A 69 14.04 3.84 -0.75
C VAL A 69 12.53 3.69 -1.04
N LEU A 70 12.16 3.21 -2.23
CA LEU A 70 10.76 2.99 -2.57
C LEU A 70 10.13 1.82 -1.80
N ASN A 71 10.86 0.73 -1.57
CA ASN A 71 10.38 -0.39 -0.78
C ASN A 71 10.14 0.00 0.69
N GLU A 72 11.06 0.76 1.29
CA GLU A 72 10.89 1.29 2.65
C GLU A 72 9.66 2.20 2.73
N LEU A 73 9.41 3.00 1.70
CA LEU A 73 8.21 3.84 1.59
C LEU A 73 6.95 2.98 1.40
N GLU A 74 6.98 1.93 0.59
CA GLU A 74 5.87 0.97 0.42
C GLU A 74 5.53 0.28 1.74
N GLU A 75 6.54 -0.28 2.42
CA GLU A 75 6.36 -1.07 3.64
C GLU A 75 5.73 -0.24 4.76
N ARG A 76 6.20 1.00 4.93
CA ARG A 76 5.63 1.94 5.90
C ARG A 76 4.16 2.28 5.61
N ASN A 77 3.77 2.26 4.34
CA ASN A 77 2.46 2.70 3.86
C ASN A 77 1.57 1.56 3.39
N ARG A 78 1.94 0.30 3.66
CA ARG A 78 1.29 -0.88 3.06
C ARG A 78 -0.21 -0.95 3.36
N ASP A 79 -0.62 -0.66 4.59
CA ASP A 79 -2.03 -0.71 4.99
C ASP A 79 -2.84 0.41 4.33
N TRP A 80 -2.26 1.62 4.24
CA TRP A 80 -2.84 2.73 3.50
C TRP A 80 -3.03 2.39 2.02
N LEU A 81 -2.00 1.85 1.38
CA LEU A 81 -2.00 1.49 -0.04
C LEU A 81 -3.06 0.43 -0.35
N ARG A 82 -3.14 -0.63 0.47
CA ARG A 82 -4.17 -1.67 0.34
C ARG A 82 -5.58 -1.11 0.52
N GLN A 83 -5.78 -0.25 1.50
CA GLN A 83 -7.08 0.39 1.71
C GLN A 83 -7.47 1.25 0.50
N ARG A 84 -6.54 2.02 -0.07
CA ARG A 84 -6.79 2.81 -1.27
C ARG A 84 -7.10 1.95 -2.49
N CYS A 85 -6.40 0.83 -2.67
CA CYS A 85 -6.75 -0.15 -3.71
C CYS A 85 -8.20 -0.63 -3.56
N GLN A 86 -8.60 -1.00 -2.35
CA GLN A 86 -9.96 -1.48 -2.08
C GLN A 86 -11.03 -0.41 -2.32
N GLN A 87 -10.78 0.82 -1.87
CA GLN A 87 -11.70 1.95 -2.06
C GLN A 87 -11.87 2.32 -3.54
N LEU A 88 -10.80 2.23 -4.33
CA LEU A 88 -10.79 2.59 -5.76
C LEU A 88 -11.10 1.41 -6.68
N GLY A 89 -11.22 0.19 -6.15
CA GLY A 89 -11.33 -1.02 -6.97
C GLY A 89 -10.11 -1.24 -7.88
N ALA A 90 -8.92 -0.84 -7.42
CA ALA A 90 -7.68 -0.88 -8.19
C ALA A 90 -6.83 -2.11 -7.84
N GLY A 91 -6.17 -2.68 -8.84
CA GLY A 91 -5.12 -3.69 -8.71
C GLY A 91 -3.71 -3.09 -8.63
N TRP A 92 -3.53 -1.83 -9.07
CA TRP A 92 -2.28 -1.09 -8.90
C TRP A 92 -2.53 0.40 -8.68
N LEU A 93 -1.58 1.08 -8.03
CA LEU A 93 -1.57 2.52 -7.75
C LEU A 93 -0.21 3.13 -8.09
N LEU A 94 -0.22 4.35 -8.63
CA LEU A 94 0.93 5.25 -8.66
C LEU A 94 0.68 6.40 -7.69
N VAL A 95 1.53 6.52 -6.67
CA VAL A 95 1.33 7.43 -5.54
C VAL A 95 2.49 8.42 -5.39
N ILE A 96 2.17 9.68 -5.10
CA ILE A 96 3.14 10.73 -4.76
C ILE A 96 2.67 11.42 -3.49
N ASP A 97 3.47 11.34 -2.42
CA ASP A 97 3.23 12.03 -1.14
C ASP A 97 1.83 11.78 -0.53
N GLY A 98 1.25 10.60 -0.80
CA GLY A 98 -0.09 10.24 -0.35
C GLY A 98 -1.22 10.58 -1.31
N ASP A 99 -0.93 11.20 -2.45
CA ASP A 99 -1.88 11.39 -3.53
C ASP A 99 -1.80 10.26 -4.56
N VAL A 100 -2.95 9.65 -4.86
CA VAL A 100 -3.05 8.65 -5.94
C VAL A 100 -3.11 9.39 -7.27
N MET A 101 -2.02 9.34 -8.03
CA MET A 101 -1.89 10.03 -9.30
C MET A 101 -2.58 9.27 -10.44
N LEU A 102 -2.41 7.94 -10.45
CA LEU A 102 -3.00 7.02 -11.42
C LEU A 102 -3.30 5.68 -10.73
N HIS A 103 -4.29 4.96 -11.24
CA HIS A 103 -4.64 3.63 -10.77
C HIS A 103 -5.32 2.82 -11.87
N GLY A 104 -5.38 1.51 -11.69
CA GLY A 104 -6.03 0.63 -12.64
C GLY A 104 -6.36 -0.74 -12.07
N PRO A 105 -7.35 -1.46 -12.63
CA PRO A 105 -7.76 -2.78 -12.16
C PRO A 105 -6.77 -3.88 -12.54
N THR A 106 -6.04 -3.75 -13.67
CA THR A 106 -5.09 -4.77 -14.19
C THR A 106 -3.83 -4.10 -14.73
N LEU A 107 -2.76 -4.84 -15.04
CA LEU A 107 -1.55 -4.22 -15.62
C LEU A 107 -1.72 -3.82 -17.10
N ASP A 108 -2.79 -4.28 -17.77
CA ASP A 108 -3.04 -3.95 -19.18
C ASP A 108 -3.36 -2.46 -19.40
N ASN A 109 -3.89 -1.79 -18.37
CA ASN A 109 -4.20 -0.37 -18.41
C ASN A 109 -3.11 0.49 -17.75
N TYR A 110 -1.93 -0.08 -17.52
CA TYR A 110 -0.79 0.65 -16.99
C TYR A 110 -0.32 1.73 -17.98
N PRO A 111 0.04 2.93 -17.51
CA PRO A 111 0.47 4.03 -18.37
C PRO A 111 1.71 3.69 -19.19
N THR A 112 1.77 4.27 -20.38
CA THR A 112 2.92 4.21 -21.28
C THR A 112 4.12 4.97 -20.70
N ASP A 113 5.32 4.68 -21.22
CA ASP A 113 6.55 5.38 -20.82
C ASP A 113 6.47 6.90 -21.00
N GLU A 114 5.78 7.37 -22.04
CA GLU A 114 5.58 8.80 -22.29
C GLU A 114 4.69 9.44 -21.23
N GLU A 115 3.59 8.77 -20.84
CA GLU A 115 2.70 9.24 -19.77
C GLU A 115 3.40 9.26 -18.42
N LEU A 116 4.24 8.26 -18.13
CA LEU A 116 5.07 8.22 -16.94
C LEU A 116 6.11 9.35 -16.94
N LEU A 117 6.76 9.61 -18.06
CA LEU A 117 7.72 10.71 -18.18
C LEU A 117 7.05 12.07 -17.94
N ASN A 118 5.86 12.27 -18.53
CA ASN A 118 5.06 13.48 -18.33
C ASN A 118 4.65 13.63 -16.85
N LEU A 119 4.31 12.52 -16.18
CA LEU A 119 4.02 12.52 -14.75
C LEU A 119 5.24 12.98 -13.94
N TYR A 120 6.43 12.42 -14.20
CA TYR A 120 7.66 12.80 -13.49
C TYR A 120 8.03 14.27 -13.70
N GLN A 121 7.91 14.77 -14.93
CA GLN A 121 8.21 16.16 -15.25
C GLN A 121 7.25 17.12 -14.56
N ARG A 122 5.96 16.76 -14.49
CA ARG A 122 4.93 17.57 -13.85
C ARG A 122 5.08 17.60 -12.32
N THR A 123 5.44 16.49 -11.71
CA THR A 123 5.46 16.35 -10.24
C THR A 123 6.84 16.58 -9.64
N GLY A 124 7.90 16.44 -10.44
CA GLY A 124 9.28 16.51 -9.97
C GLY A 124 9.68 15.40 -9.00
N LYS A 125 8.82 14.39 -8.79
CA LYS A 125 8.99 13.30 -7.82
C LYS A 125 8.89 11.95 -8.52
N LEU A 126 9.60 10.97 -7.97
CA LEU A 126 9.49 9.58 -8.41
C LEU A 126 8.30 8.91 -7.69
N PRO A 127 7.22 8.56 -8.41
CA PRO A 127 6.06 7.92 -7.82
C PRO A 127 6.38 6.53 -7.30
N LEU A 128 5.65 6.16 -6.25
CA LEU A 128 5.63 4.82 -5.70
C LEU A 128 4.62 4.00 -6.48
N LEU A 129 5.08 2.94 -7.14
CA LEU A 129 4.21 1.92 -7.71
C LEU A 129 3.86 0.89 -6.63
N PHE A 130 2.57 0.71 -6.37
CA PHE A 130 2.06 -0.38 -5.55
C PHE A 130 1.19 -1.28 -6.40
N VAL A 131 1.36 -2.60 -6.25
CA VAL A 131 0.54 -3.63 -6.89
C VAL A 131 -0.10 -4.46 -5.77
N ASP A 132 -1.42 -4.58 -5.79
CA ASP A 132 -2.16 -5.33 -4.77
C ASP A 132 -1.92 -6.84 -4.94
N ASP A 133 -1.76 -7.53 -3.82
CA ASP A 133 -1.49 -8.97 -3.79
C ASP A 133 -2.59 -9.79 -4.50
N ARG A 134 -3.83 -9.28 -4.56
CA ARG A 134 -4.94 -9.91 -5.29
C ARG A 134 -4.70 -9.98 -6.79
N LEU A 135 -4.00 -9.00 -7.36
CA LEU A 135 -3.63 -9.02 -8.78
C LEU A 135 -2.56 -10.08 -9.06
N LEU A 136 -1.64 -10.28 -8.10
CA LEU A 136 -0.57 -11.28 -8.19
C LEU A 136 -1.07 -12.71 -7.94
N ALA A 137 -2.10 -12.90 -7.13
CA ALA A 137 -2.69 -14.21 -6.84
C ALA A 137 -3.48 -14.81 -8.03
N ILE A 138 -3.88 -14.00 -9.01
CA ILE A 138 -4.54 -14.48 -10.24
C ILE A 138 -3.48 -15.01 -11.24
N GLU A 139 -2.21 -14.64 -11.08
CA GLU A 139 -1.07 -15.14 -11.88
C GLU A 139 -0.19 -16.16 -11.12
N GLU A 140 -0.80 -17.12 -10.39
CA GLU A 140 -0.08 -18.26 -9.78
C GLU A 140 0.44 -19.28 -10.84
N THR A 141 1.21 -18.80 -11.81
CA THR A 141 2.16 -19.58 -12.60
C THR A 141 3.50 -18.86 -12.80
N ALA A 142 3.68 -17.64 -12.29
CA ALA A 142 4.88 -16.81 -12.51
C ALA A 142 5.61 -16.38 -11.20
N THR A 143 5.27 -16.98 -10.06
CA THR A 143 5.55 -16.46 -8.71
C THR A 143 6.96 -16.70 -8.14
N TRP A 144 7.97 -17.01 -8.96
CA TRP A 144 9.38 -17.04 -8.51
C TRP A 144 10.26 -15.96 -9.15
N SER A 145 9.82 -15.32 -10.23
CA SER A 145 10.60 -14.28 -10.92
C SER A 145 10.25 -12.85 -10.48
N PHE A 146 9.15 -12.65 -9.76
CA PHE A 146 8.61 -11.31 -9.47
C PHE A 146 9.28 -10.61 -8.28
N HIS A 147 9.79 -11.36 -7.29
CA HIS A 147 10.49 -10.77 -6.13
C HIS A 147 11.84 -10.14 -6.51
N ILE A 148 12.52 -10.66 -7.54
CA ILE A 148 13.72 -10.03 -8.11
C ILE A 148 13.36 -8.82 -8.99
N LYS A 149 12.11 -8.74 -9.45
CA LYS A 149 11.61 -7.75 -10.41
C LYS A 149 10.93 -6.52 -9.80
N ARG A 150 10.59 -6.53 -8.49
CA ARG A 150 10.01 -5.39 -7.74
C ARG A 150 10.89 -4.12 -7.78
N GLY A 151 12.19 -4.24 -8.00
CA GLY A 151 13.10 -3.11 -8.24
C GLY A 151 13.66 -3.01 -9.67
N MET A 152 13.31 -3.94 -10.57
CA MET A 152 14.15 -4.24 -11.74
C MET A 152 13.45 -4.15 -13.10
N ILE A 153 12.12 -4.26 -13.20
CA ILE A 153 11.46 -4.26 -14.54
C ILE A 153 11.49 -2.88 -15.22
N TRP A 154 11.43 -1.77 -14.47
CA TRP A 154 11.26 -0.44 -15.10
C TRP A 154 12.54 0.37 -15.29
N LEU A 155 13.71 -0.22 -15.02
CA LEU A 155 14.98 0.52 -15.02
C LEU A 155 16.06 -0.02 -15.93
N GLN A 156 15.91 -1.26 -16.41
CA GLN A 156 16.87 -1.83 -17.35
C GLN A 156 16.76 -1.19 -18.75
N ASP A 157 15.56 -0.79 -19.19
CA ASP A 157 15.41 -0.09 -20.49
C ASP A 157 15.69 1.42 -20.41
N TRP A 158 15.67 2.02 -19.22
CA TRP A 158 15.91 3.46 -19.05
C TRP A 158 17.39 3.88 -19.10
N ILE A 159 18.32 2.97 -18.75
CA ILE A 159 19.77 3.24 -18.82
C ILE A 159 20.29 3.28 -20.28
N GLN A 160 19.58 2.65 -21.23
CA GLN A 160 20.01 2.59 -22.63
C GLN A 160 19.38 3.65 -23.54
N SER A 161 18.48 4.51 -23.03
CA SER A 161 17.90 5.59 -23.83
C SER A 161 18.88 6.77 -23.97
N PRO A 162 19.09 7.33 -25.18
CA PRO A 162 20.18 8.26 -25.53
C PRO A 162 20.04 9.68 -24.94
N ILE A 163 19.22 9.87 -23.90
CA ILE A 163 18.93 11.17 -23.30
C ILE A 163 20.11 11.67 -22.43
N ARG A 164 21.11 10.84 -22.14
CA ARG A 164 22.34 11.25 -21.46
C ARG A 164 23.29 12.09 -22.33
N THR A 165 23.07 12.22 -23.64
CA THR A 165 24.03 12.90 -24.52
C THR A 165 23.74 14.39 -24.74
N LYS A 166 22.65 14.96 -24.19
CA LYS A 166 22.27 16.36 -24.48
C LYS A 166 22.37 17.37 -23.34
N ILE A 167 22.77 16.95 -22.13
CA ILE A 167 22.88 17.89 -20.99
C ILE A 167 24.34 18.27 -20.67
N SER A 168 25.34 17.72 -21.38
CA SER A 168 26.77 18.00 -21.10
C SER A 168 27.52 18.87 -22.14
N THR A 169 26.83 19.50 -23.10
CA THR A 169 27.50 20.36 -24.10
C THR A 169 26.73 21.65 -24.37
N SER A 170 26.72 22.54 -23.40
CA SER A 170 26.57 23.99 -23.65
C SER A 170 27.42 24.78 -22.66
N VAL A 171 28.73 24.60 -22.73
CA VAL A 171 29.69 25.62 -22.30
C VAL A 171 30.55 25.91 -23.53
N SER A 172 30.15 26.90 -24.30
CA SER A 172 31.01 27.48 -25.33
C SER A 172 32.21 28.14 -24.64
N PRO A 173 33.45 27.87 -25.08
CA PRO A 173 34.58 28.69 -24.70
C PRO A 173 34.54 29.95 -25.58
N THR A 174 34.13 31.08 -25.02
CA THR A 174 34.38 32.37 -25.66
C THR A 174 35.86 32.69 -25.44
N GLY A 175 36.68 32.35 -26.42
CA GLY A 175 37.99 32.94 -26.59
C GLY A 175 37.87 34.27 -27.32
N ALA A 176 38.36 35.33 -26.70
CA ALA A 176 39.05 36.47 -27.31
C ALA A 176 39.84 37.18 -26.21
#